data_AF-A0A7J4LU68-F1
#
_entry.id   AF-A0A7J4LU68-F1
#
_cell.length_a   1.000
_cell.length_b   1.000
_cell.length_c   1.000
_cell.angle_alpha   90.00
_cell.angle_beta   90.00
_cell.angle_gamma   90.00
#
_symmetry.space_group_name_H-M   'P 1'
#
loop_
_entity.id
_entity.type
_entity.pdbx_description
1 polymer ?
#
loop_
_entity_poly.entity_id
_entity_poly.type
_entity_poly.pdbx_seq_one_letter_code
_entity_poly.pdbx_strand_id
1 'polypeptide(L)'
;MDLVIDANILFAALVKESSTSDIFFKHTLYAPEFILEEFKKYKDYLKGKTKRSEPGFIDFFDIFERTVIFIPIEEITPFLEKSEGISPDPKDVPYLALALKLRCALWSNDKKLKKQEVIAVYSTEELMDI
;
A
#
# COMPACT_ATOMS: atom_id res chain seq x y z
N MET A 1 2.51 13.11 6.19
CA MET A 1 2.96 12.01 7.08
C MET A 1 3.64 10.94 6.23
N ASP A 2 4.46 10.11 6.85
CA ASP A 2 5.03 8.92 6.23
C ASP A 2 4.08 7.74 6.45
N LEU A 3 3.73 7.01 5.39
CA LEU A 3 2.80 5.88 5.46
C LEU A 3 3.31 4.70 4.63
N VAL A 4 3.18 3.49 5.16
CA VAL A 4 3.21 2.29 4.32
C VAL A 4 1.85 2.08 3.69
N ILE A 5 1.80 1.88 2.38
CA ILE A 5 0.55 1.62 1.66
C ILE A 5 0.35 0.12 1.44
N ASP A 6 -0.82 -0.37 1.82
CA ASP A 6 -1.30 -1.72 1.50
C ASP A 6 -1.64 -1.82 -0.01
N ALA A 7 -1.30 -2.96 -0.63
CA ALA A 7 -1.69 -3.30 -1.99
C ALA A 7 -3.17 -3.05 -2.29
N ASN A 8 -4.08 -3.40 -1.39
CA ASN A 8 -5.51 -3.25 -1.65
C ASN A 8 -5.93 -1.78 -1.82
N ILE A 9 -5.34 -0.88 -1.03
CA ILE A 9 -5.56 0.57 -1.15
C ILE A 9 -5.06 1.06 -2.50
N LEU A 10 -3.86 0.61 -2.87
CA LEU A 10 -3.23 0.99 -4.11
C LEU A 10 -4.02 0.50 -5.33
N PHE A 11 -4.43 -0.76 -5.35
CA PHE A 11 -5.31 -1.30 -6.39
C PHE A 11 -6.62 -0.52 -6.47
N ALA A 12 -7.21 -0.13 -5.33
CA ALA A 12 -8.42 0.67 -5.31
C ALA A 12 -8.21 2.06 -5.94
N ALA A 13 -7.11 2.74 -5.64
CA ALA A 13 -6.75 4.03 -6.23
C ALA A 13 -6.53 3.96 -7.76
N LEU A 14 -5.94 2.85 -8.24
CA LEU A 14 -5.74 2.60 -9.67
C LEU A 14 -7.05 2.32 -10.41
N VAL A 15 -8.01 1.64 -9.77
CA VAL A 15 -9.27 1.20 -10.39
C VAL A 15 -10.33 2.31 -10.46
N LYS A 16 -10.33 3.26 -9.52
CA LYS A 16 -11.31 4.36 -9.46
C LYS A 16 -10.62 5.71 -9.33
N GLU A 17 -11.14 6.71 -10.04
CA GLU A 17 -10.95 8.12 -9.66
C GLU A 17 -11.77 8.36 -8.39
N SER A 18 -11.13 8.22 -7.23
CA SER A 18 -11.74 8.42 -5.91
C SER A 18 -10.87 9.32 -5.04
N SER A 19 -11.45 9.76 -3.92
CA SER A 19 -10.82 10.53 -2.84
C SER A 19 -9.48 9.94 -2.35
N THR A 20 -9.28 8.64 -2.53
CA THR A 20 -7.99 7.94 -2.30
C THR A 20 -6.82 8.58 -3.05
N SER A 21 -7.08 9.15 -4.24
CA SER A 21 -6.06 9.79 -5.08
C SER A 21 -5.57 11.11 -4.46
N ASP A 22 -6.45 11.84 -3.78
CA ASP A 22 -6.09 13.12 -3.15
C ASP A 22 -5.20 12.92 -1.91
N ILE A 23 -5.46 11.86 -1.15
CA ILE A 23 -4.61 11.45 -0.01
C ILE A 23 -3.22 11.06 -0.52
N PHE A 24 -3.16 10.44 -1.69
CA PHE A 24 -1.91 9.98 -2.30
C PHE A 24 -0.83 11.07 -2.43
N PHE A 25 -1.26 12.31 -2.72
CA PHE A 25 -0.35 13.44 -2.93
C PHE A 25 -0.04 14.25 -1.66
N LYS A 26 -0.71 13.96 -0.53
CA LYS A 26 -0.50 14.66 0.75
C LYS A 26 0.53 13.98 1.67
N HIS A 27 0.85 12.73 1.39
CA HIS A 27 1.69 11.90 2.25
C HIS A 27 2.87 11.34 1.47
N THR A 28 3.97 11.08 2.18
CA THR A 28 5.08 10.31 1.62
C THR A 28 4.74 8.84 1.80
N LEU A 29 4.66 8.12 0.68
CA LEU A 29 4.17 6.76 0.65
C LEU A 29 5.32 5.79 0.41
N TYR A 30 5.29 4.68 1.15
CA TYR A 30 6.26 3.60 1.04
C TYR A 30 5.54 2.29 0.75
N ALA A 31 6.14 1.43 -0.07
CA ALA A 31 5.65 0.09 -0.31
C ALA A 31 6.82 -0.90 -0.42
N PRO A 32 6.62 -2.18 -0.09
CA PRO A 32 7.61 -3.21 -0.41
C PRO A 32 7.77 -3.35 -1.93
N GLU A 33 9.00 -3.50 -2.43
CA GLU A 33 9.29 -3.52 -3.87
C GLU A 33 8.63 -4.68 -4.61
N PHE A 34 8.45 -5.84 -3.97
CA PHE A 34 7.80 -7.01 -4.60
C PHE A 34 6.39 -6.70 -5.09
N ILE A 35 5.75 -5.66 -4.55
CA ILE A 35 4.42 -5.23 -5.00
C ILE A 35 4.42 -4.89 -6.49
N LEU A 36 5.52 -4.37 -7.03
CA LEU A 36 5.66 -4.05 -8.45
C LEU A 36 5.53 -5.31 -9.33
N GLU A 37 6.00 -6.46 -8.84
CA GLU A 37 5.81 -7.73 -9.54
C GLU A 37 4.35 -8.17 -9.53
N GLU A 38 3.66 -8.00 -8.39
CA GLU A 38 2.21 -8.22 -8.32
C GLU A 38 1.50 -7.30 -9.30
N PHE A 39 1.82 -6.00 -9.34
CA PHE A 39 1.22 -5.06 -10.28
C PHE A 39 1.42 -5.45 -11.74
N LYS A 40 2.62 -5.89 -12.11
CA LYS A 40 2.89 -6.35 -13.49
C LYS A 40 2.01 -7.56 -13.85
N LYS A 41 1.82 -8.51 -12.92
CA LYS A 41 0.94 -9.68 -13.11
C LYS A 41 -0.54 -9.28 -13.15
N TYR A 42 -0.93 -8.35 -12.29
CA TYR A 42 -2.30 -7.87 -12.18
C TYR A 42 -2.67 -6.86 -13.26
N LYS A 43 -1.72 -6.26 -13.98
CA LYS A 43 -1.97 -5.27 -15.04
C LYS A 43 -3.02 -5.78 -16.02
N ASP A 44 -2.86 -7.00 -16.53
CA ASP A 44 -3.80 -7.58 -17.48
C ASP A 44 -5.16 -7.92 -16.87
N TYR A 45 -5.19 -8.30 -15.59
CA TYR A 45 -6.42 -8.52 -14.84
C TYR A 45 -7.19 -7.22 -14.54
N LEU A 46 -6.47 -6.17 -14.16
CA LEU A 46 -7.01 -4.86 -13.79
C LEU A 46 -7.53 -4.11 -15.00
N LYS A 47 -6.93 -4.29 -16.19
CA LYS A 47 -7.44 -3.74 -17.46
C LYS A 47 -8.92 -4.06 -17.67
N GLY A 48 -9.38 -5.25 -17.29
CA GLY A 48 -10.79 -5.66 -17.42
C GLY A 48 -11.71 -5.17 -16.30
N LYS A 49 -11.17 -4.65 -15.19
CA LYS A 49 -11.92 -4.23 -14.00
C LYS A 49 -11.88 -2.74 -13.73
N THR A 50 -10.93 -2.02 -14.30
CA THR A 50 -10.82 -0.57 -14.15
C THR A 50 -11.92 0.15 -14.93
N LYS A 51 -12.39 1.28 -14.40
CA LYS A 51 -13.23 2.22 -15.15
C LYS A 51 -12.41 3.20 -15.99
N ARG A 52 -11.08 3.20 -15.83
CA ARG A 52 -10.15 4.05 -16.57
C ARG A 52 -9.94 3.49 -17.98
N SER A 53 -9.64 4.36 -18.94
CA SER A 53 -9.11 3.94 -20.23
C SER A 53 -7.72 3.30 -20.04
N GLU A 54 -7.28 2.47 -21.00
CA GLU A 54 -5.94 1.87 -20.95
C GLU A 54 -4.82 2.93 -20.84
N PRO A 55 -4.83 4.04 -21.60
CA PRO A 55 -3.89 5.14 -21.39
C PRO A 55 -3.98 5.73 -19.99
N GLY A 56 -5.19 5.97 -19.47
CA GLY A 56 -5.38 6.56 -18.14
C GLY A 56 -4.94 5.64 -16.99
N PHE A 57 -4.97 4.32 -17.18
CA PHE A 57 -4.40 3.37 -16.24
C PHE A 57 -2.86 3.43 -16.27
N ILE A 58 -2.27 3.45 -17.47
CA ILE A 58 -0.80 3.52 -17.63
C ILE A 58 -0.26 4.82 -17.03
N ASP A 59 -0.86 5.96 -17.37
CA ASP A 59 -0.44 7.28 -16.87
C ASP A 59 -0.51 7.33 -15.33
N PHE A 60 -1.57 6.80 -14.74
CA PHE A 60 -1.71 6.80 -13.28
C PHE A 60 -0.74 5.81 -12.61
N PHE A 61 -0.45 4.67 -13.24
CA PHE A 61 0.57 3.73 -12.76
C PHE A 61 1.98 4.34 -12.83
N ASP A 62 2.30 5.08 -13.89
CA ASP A 62 3.58 5.78 -14.03
C ASP A 62 3.73 6.89 -12.97
N ILE A 63 2.65 7.63 -12.67
CA ILE A 63 2.63 8.60 -11.56
C ILE A 63 2.86 7.90 -10.24
N PHE A 64 2.20 6.77 -10.02
CA PHE A 64 2.35 5.96 -8.83
C PHE A 64 3.80 5.51 -8.63
N GLU A 65 4.43 4.90 -9.63
CA GLU A 65 5.82 4.42 -9.55
C GLU A 65 6.80 5.56 -9.20
N ARG A 66 6.48 6.80 -9.58
CA ARG A 66 7.28 7.99 -9.26
C ARG A 66 6.98 8.60 -7.90
N THR A 67 5.81 8.33 -7.33
CA THR A 67 5.34 8.96 -6.10
C THR A 67 5.59 8.08 -4.88
N VAL A 68 5.59 6.76 -5.04
CA VAL A 68 5.82 5.80 -3.94
C VAL A 68 7.27 5.38 -3.89
N ILE A 69 7.82 5.37 -2.67
CA ILE A 69 9.18 4.92 -2.40
C ILE A 69 9.14 3.41 -2.16
N PHE A 70 9.69 2.65 -3.10
CA PHE A 70 9.77 1.20 -3.00
C PHE A 70 11.00 0.77 -2.21
N ILE A 71 10.78 -0.13 -1.25
CA ILE A 71 11.83 -0.65 -0.38
C ILE A 71 12.09 -2.13 -0.71
N PRO A 72 13.33 -2.52 -1.02
CA PRO A 72 13.69 -3.91 -1.30
C PRO A 72 13.37 -4.86 -0.15
N ILE A 73 13.06 -6.11 -0.50
CA ILE A 73 12.71 -7.15 0.48
C ILE A 73 13.85 -7.38 1.48
N GLU A 74 15.10 -7.27 1.04
CA GLU A 74 16.30 -7.48 1.85
C GLU A 74 16.38 -6.51 3.04
N GLU A 75 15.87 -5.28 2.86
CA GLU A 75 15.85 -4.26 3.91
C GLU A 75 14.73 -4.47 4.94
N ILE A 76 13.69 -5.23 4.60
CA ILE A 76 12.57 -5.55 5.49
C ILE A 76 12.68 -6.95 6.10
N THR A 77 13.50 -7.84 5.52
CA THR A 77 13.77 -9.19 6.04
C THR A 77 14.04 -9.25 7.55
N PRO A 78 14.85 -8.34 8.14
CA PRO A 78 15.11 -8.37 9.60
C PRO A 78 13.87 -8.17 10.48
N PHE A 79 12.76 -7.69 9.91
CA PHE A 79 11.52 -7.38 10.61
C PHE A 79 10.40 -8.38 10.34
N LEU A 80 10.61 -9.36 9.44
CA LEU A 80 9.56 -10.31 9.02
C LEU A 80 9.08 -11.18 10.20
N GLU A 81 10.01 -11.80 10.94
CA GLU A 81 9.66 -12.69 12.08
C GLU A 81 8.80 -11.96 13.13
N LYS A 82 9.17 -10.73 13.49
CA LYS A 82 8.37 -9.92 14.42
C LYS A 82 6.99 -9.58 13.84
N SER A 83 6.92 -9.38 12.52
CA SER A 83 5.69 -9.02 11.84
C SER A 83 4.73 -10.20 11.73
N GLU A 84 5.23 -11.42 11.54
CA GLU A 84 4.43 -12.65 11.57
C GLU A 84 3.66 -12.81 12.90
N GLY A 85 4.29 -12.44 14.02
CA GLY A 85 3.65 -12.52 15.34
C GLY A 85 2.48 -11.55 15.57
N ILE A 86 2.38 -10.48 14.76
CA ILE A 86 1.31 -9.48 14.88
C ILE A 86 0.38 -9.44 13.66
N SER A 87 0.74 -10.14 12.59
CA SER A 87 -0.02 -10.13 11.35
C SER A 87 -1.25 -11.04 11.45
N PRO A 88 -2.44 -10.57 11.04
CA PRO A 88 -3.62 -11.42 10.95
C PRO A 88 -3.60 -12.35 9.72
N ASP A 89 -2.82 -12.02 8.69
CA ASP A 89 -2.67 -12.79 7.44
C ASP A 89 -1.19 -12.78 7.00
N PRO A 90 -0.62 -13.90 6.51
CA PRO A 90 0.74 -13.94 5.97
C PRO A 90 1.02 -12.90 4.88
N LYS A 91 0.02 -12.48 4.10
CA LYS A 91 0.18 -11.47 3.04
C LYS A 91 0.40 -10.05 3.56
N ASP A 92 -0.01 -9.77 4.79
CA ASP A 92 0.15 -8.44 5.39
C ASP A 92 1.53 -8.28 6.06
N VAL A 93 2.22 -9.40 6.33
CA VAL A 93 3.52 -9.45 7.00
C VAL A 93 4.54 -8.50 6.39
N PRO A 94 4.72 -8.42 5.06
CA PRO A 94 5.74 -7.54 4.50
C PRO A 94 5.43 -6.05 4.67
N TYR A 95 4.14 -5.68 4.70
CA TYR A 95 3.71 -4.29 4.93
C TYR A 95 3.92 -3.89 6.39
N LEU A 96 3.58 -4.78 7.32
CA LEU A 96 3.86 -4.58 8.74
C LEU A 96 5.38 -4.50 9.01
N ALA A 97 6.17 -5.37 8.38
CA ALA A 97 7.63 -5.35 8.49
C ALA A 97 8.22 -4.04 8.00
N LEU A 98 7.74 -3.53 6.88
CA LEU A 98 8.14 -2.23 6.36
C LEU A 98 7.76 -1.09 7.32
N ALA A 99 6.54 -1.12 7.87
CA ALA A 99 6.08 -0.11 8.81
C ALA A 99 6.90 -0.14 10.12
N LEU A 100 7.30 -1.32 10.59
CA LEU A 100 8.23 -1.46 11.72
C LEU A 100 9.62 -0.90 11.41
N LYS A 101 10.17 -1.20 10.24
CA LYS A 101 11.48 -0.68 9.78
C LYS A 101 11.48 0.84 9.78
N LEU A 102 10.48 1.44 9.14
CA LEU A 102 10.38 2.88 8.94
C LEU A 102 9.79 3.62 10.16
N ARG A 103 9.23 2.89 11.12
CA ARG A 103 8.52 3.42 12.30
C ARG A 103 7.39 4.38 11.91
N CYS A 104 6.66 4.02 10.86
CA CYS A 104 5.55 4.81 10.34
C CYS A 104 4.24 4.02 10.38
N ALA A 105 3.13 4.71 10.13
CA ALA A 105 1.81 4.09 10.18
C ALA A 105 1.51 3.30 8.89
N LEU A 106 0.63 2.32 9.00
CA LEU A 106 0.10 1.57 7.86
C LEU A 106 -1.21 2.18 7.40
N TRP A 107 -1.35 2.39 6.10
CA TRP A 107 -2.61 2.75 5.47
C TRP A 107 -3.28 1.49 4.90
N SER A 108 -4.36 1.05 5.57
CA SER A 108 -5.17 -0.07 5.11
C SER A 108 -6.63 0.07 5.57
N ASN A 109 -7.55 -0.43 4.75
CA ASN A 109 -8.97 -0.53 5.08
C ASN A 109 -9.33 -1.88 5.72
N ASP A 110 -8.38 -2.82 5.86
CA ASP A 110 -8.64 -4.08 6.56
C ASP A 110 -8.72 -3.85 8.08
N LYS A 111 -9.92 -4.04 8.63
CA LYS A 111 -10.20 -3.91 10.06
C LYS A 111 -9.45 -4.93 10.92
N LYS A 112 -9.01 -6.06 10.36
CA LYS A 112 -8.22 -7.06 11.09
C LYS A 112 -6.83 -6.53 11.45
N LEU A 113 -6.23 -5.70 10.59
CA LEU A 113 -4.91 -5.10 10.85
C LEU A 113 -4.93 -4.10 12.01
N LYS A 114 -6.12 -3.57 12.36
CA LYS A 114 -6.30 -2.72 13.55
C LYS A 114 -6.33 -3.49 14.88
N LYS A 115 -6.30 -4.83 14.85
CA LYS A 115 -6.33 -5.65 16.07
C LYS A 115 -4.97 -5.75 16.76
N GLN A 116 -3.88 -5.53 16.03
CA GLN A 116 -2.55 -5.43 16.63
C GLN A 116 -2.31 -4.00 17.14
N GLU A 117 -1.50 -3.87 18.19
CA GLU A 117 -1.27 -2.59 18.89
C GLU A 117 0.13 -2.01 18.64
N VAL A 118 0.95 -2.67 17.82
CA VAL A 118 2.36 -2.31 17.60
C VAL A 118 2.52 -1.21 16.55
N ILE A 119 1.65 -1.20 15.54
CA ILE A 119 1.70 -0.27 14.40
C ILE A 119 0.37 0.47 14.33
N ALA A 120 0.41 1.79 14.22
CA ALA A 120 -0.79 2.57 13.96
C ALA A 120 -1.31 2.23 12.55
N VAL A 121 -2.60 1.93 12.44
CA VAL A 121 -3.25 1.62 11.16
C VAL A 121 -4.38 2.61 10.92
N TYR A 122 -4.30 3.34 9.81
CA TYR A 122 -5.31 4.29 9.39
C TYR A 122 -6.11 3.77 8.20
N SER A 123 -7.42 3.96 8.26
CA SER A 123 -8.29 3.76 7.11
C SER A 123 -8.22 4.97 6.17
N THR A 124 -8.73 4.79 4.96
CA THR A 124 -8.88 5.91 4.00
C THR A 124 -9.76 7.03 4.57
N GLU A 125 -10.81 6.67 5.31
CA GLU A 125 -11.72 7.64 5.95
C GLU A 125 -11.00 8.47 7.00
N GLU A 126 -10.22 7.83 7.88
CA GLU A 126 -9.47 8.54 8.91
C GLU A 126 -8.38 9.45 8.32
N LEU A 127 -7.76 9.06 7.21
CA LEU A 127 -6.77 9.91 6.52
C LEU A 127 -7.39 11.08 5.75
N MET A 128 -8.71 11.09 5.48
CA MET A 128 -9.34 12.25 4.84
C MET A 128 -9.47 13.44 5.81
N ASP A 129 -9.53 13.16 7.11
CA ASP A 129 -9.72 14.16 8.17
C ASP A 129 -8.39 14.65 8.78
N ILE A 130 -7.25 14.19 8.25
CA ILE A 130 -5.88 14.52 8.70
C ILE A 130 -5.16 15.34 7.62
#